data_AF-A0A6A6YQM1-F1
#
_entry.id   AF-A0A6A6YQM1-F1
#
_cell.length_a   1.000
_cell.length_b   1.000
_cell.length_c   1.000
_cell.angle_alpha   90.00
_cell.angle_beta   90.00
_cell.angle_gamma   90.00
#
_symmetry.space_group_name_H-M   'P 1'
#
loop_
_entity.id
_entity.type
_entity.pdbx_description
1 polymer ?
#
loop_
_entity_poly.entity_id
_entity_poly.type
_entity_poly.pdbx_seq_one_letter_code
_entity_poly.pdbx_strand_id
1 'polypeptide(L)'
;MYDNATRAQALTLKAMNVPSDQITAITGMSERTIRDVWKRAIDRGWNPQQSLKVLDIYVQDAPRSGRPTVQTPRKIAKMEKLITKSRAGRELNTYQLAEEVGISATTAWRILRRHLNMRKTKPTRKPGLQKWMKQERLQWCLDYQHWTLKD
;
A
#
# COMPACT_ATOMS: atom_id res chain seq x y z
N MET A 1 -2.46 -25.75 9.39
CA MET A 1 -2.85 -24.81 8.31
C MET A 1 -2.59 -25.53 7.01
N TYR A 2 -3.63 -25.86 6.25
CA TYR A 2 -3.49 -26.63 5.00
C TYR A 2 -3.02 -25.72 3.87
N ASP A 3 -2.21 -26.25 2.97
CA ASP A 3 -1.76 -25.58 1.74
C ASP A 3 -2.92 -25.46 0.73
N ASN A 4 -2.70 -24.69 -0.34
CA ASN A 4 -3.73 -24.44 -1.34
C ASN A 4 -4.12 -25.70 -2.13
N ALA A 5 -3.19 -26.61 -2.39
CA ALA A 5 -3.48 -27.83 -3.16
C ALA A 5 -4.39 -28.77 -2.36
N THR A 6 -4.08 -29.00 -1.07
CA THR A 6 -4.92 -29.82 -0.19
C THR A 6 -6.35 -29.29 -0.06
N ARG A 7 -6.50 -27.97 0.07
CA ARG A 7 -7.82 -27.33 0.13
C ARG A 7 -8.57 -27.40 -1.20
N ALA A 8 -7.86 -27.26 -2.32
CA ALA A 8 -8.45 -27.41 -3.66
C ALA A 8 -8.92 -28.85 -3.87
N GLN A 9 -8.14 -29.84 -3.45
CA GLN A 9 -8.52 -31.25 -3.48
C GLN A 9 -9.76 -31.53 -2.61
N ALA A 10 -9.86 -30.93 -1.42
CA ALA A 10 -11.05 -31.07 -0.58
C ALA A 10 -12.30 -30.47 -1.25
N LEU A 11 -12.17 -29.33 -1.95
CA LEU A 11 -13.27 -28.71 -2.70
C LEU A 11 -13.72 -29.58 -3.88
N THR A 12 -12.79 -30.12 -4.66
CA THR A 12 -13.13 -30.97 -5.80
C THR A 12 -13.83 -32.25 -5.35
N LEU A 13 -13.31 -32.95 -4.34
CA LEU A 13 -13.93 -34.15 -3.80
C LEU A 13 -15.34 -33.86 -3.26
N LYS A 14 -15.50 -32.74 -2.54
CA LYS A 14 -16.81 -32.34 -2.03
C LYS A 14 -17.79 -32.01 -3.16
N ALA A 15 -17.35 -31.37 -4.24
CA ALA A 15 -18.20 -31.09 -5.39
C ALA A 15 -18.58 -32.36 -6.18
N MET A 16 -17.75 -33.40 -6.10
CA MET A 16 -18.04 -34.74 -6.62
C MET A 16 -18.92 -35.58 -5.69
N ASN A 17 -19.49 -35.00 -4.63
CA ASN A 17 -20.33 -35.67 -3.63
C ASN A 17 -19.64 -36.81 -2.87
N VAL A 18 -18.32 -36.78 -2.73
CA VAL A 18 -17.59 -37.71 -1.86
C VAL A 18 -17.98 -37.44 -0.39
N PRO A 19 -18.25 -38.47 0.43
CA PRO A 19 -18.68 -38.27 1.80
C PRO A 19 -17.56 -37.68 2.66
N SER A 20 -17.95 -36.90 3.69
CA SER A 20 -17.02 -36.03 4.43
C SER A 20 -15.98 -36.80 5.25
N ASP A 21 -16.30 -38.02 5.67
CA ASP A 21 -15.41 -38.96 6.34
C ASP A 21 -14.24 -39.37 5.44
N GLN A 22 -14.51 -39.70 4.17
CA GLN A 22 -13.50 -40.04 3.18
C GLN A 22 -12.66 -38.82 2.81
N ILE A 23 -13.27 -37.63 2.65
CA ILE A 23 -12.51 -36.40 2.40
C ILE A 23 -11.57 -36.11 3.57
N THR A 24 -12.03 -36.31 4.80
CA THR A 24 -11.21 -36.16 6.02
C THR A 24 -10.06 -37.16 6.03
N ALA A 25 -10.30 -38.42 5.66
CA ALA A 25 -9.27 -39.45 5.57
C ALA A 25 -8.21 -39.13 4.48
N ILE A 26 -8.62 -38.60 3.34
CA ILE A 26 -7.72 -38.28 2.21
C ILE A 26 -6.90 -37.01 2.49
N THR A 27 -7.56 -35.95 2.98
CA THR A 27 -6.96 -34.60 3.07
C THR A 27 -6.45 -34.26 4.47
N GLY A 28 -6.83 -35.05 5.49
CA GLY A 28 -6.60 -34.75 6.90
C GLY A 28 -7.43 -33.58 7.44
N MET A 29 -8.24 -32.92 6.61
CA MET A 29 -9.03 -31.75 7.00
C MET A 29 -10.27 -32.15 7.79
N SER A 30 -10.49 -31.51 8.94
CA SER A 30 -11.76 -31.67 9.67
C SER A 30 -12.96 -31.23 8.81
N GLU A 31 -14.12 -31.86 9.01
CA GLU A 31 -15.36 -31.48 8.31
C GLU A 31 -15.71 -30.00 8.45
N ARG A 32 -15.41 -29.42 9.63
CA ARG A 32 -15.59 -27.98 9.86
C ARG A 32 -14.73 -27.16 8.90
N THR A 33 -13.46 -27.50 8.77
CA THR A 33 -12.54 -26.81 7.85
C THR A 33 -12.98 -26.96 6.40
N ILE A 34 -13.41 -28.17 5.99
CA ILE A 34 -13.93 -28.42 4.64
C ILE A 34 -15.15 -27.53 4.36
N ARG A 35 -16.08 -27.39 5.32
CA ARG A 35 -17.25 -26.51 5.22
C ARG A 35 -16.87 -25.03 5.11
N ASP A 36 -15.90 -24.58 5.91
CA ASP A 36 -15.44 -23.19 5.90
C ASP A 36 -14.76 -22.83 4.58
N VAL A 37 -13.94 -23.73 4.03
CA VAL A 37 -13.29 -23.56 2.72
C VAL A 37 -14.33 -23.56 1.60
N TRP A 38 -15.31 -24.45 1.64
CA TRP A 38 -16.45 -24.46 0.70
C TRP A 38 -17.19 -23.13 0.70
N LYS A 39 -17.61 -22.66 1.88
CA LYS A 39 -18.31 -21.38 2.02
C LYS A 39 -17.48 -20.24 1.43
N ARG A 40 -16.19 -20.17 1.76
CA ARG A 40 -15.27 -19.14 1.25
C ARG A 40 -15.13 -19.18 -0.28
N ALA A 41 -15.13 -20.37 -0.88
CA ALA A 41 -15.07 -20.50 -2.34
C ALA A 41 -16.36 -19.96 -3.00
N ILE A 42 -17.53 -20.31 -2.45
CA ILE A 42 -18.83 -19.79 -2.92
C ILE A 42 -18.91 -18.27 -2.75
N ASP A 43 -18.51 -17.73 -1.59
CA ASP A 43 -18.49 -16.28 -1.31
C ASP A 43 -17.60 -15.50 -2.30
N ARG A 44 -16.63 -16.19 -2.92
CA ARG A 44 -15.74 -15.64 -3.96
C ARG A 44 -16.21 -15.91 -5.40
N GLY A 45 -17.42 -16.43 -5.55
CA GLY A 45 -18.06 -16.67 -6.86
C GLY A 45 -17.71 -17.99 -7.52
N TRP A 46 -17.13 -18.95 -6.81
CA TRP A 46 -16.97 -20.30 -7.36
C TRP A 46 -18.33 -20.99 -7.46
N ASN A 47 -18.64 -21.57 -8.61
CA ASN A 47 -19.88 -22.33 -8.83
C ASN A 47 -19.55 -23.77 -9.30
N PRO A 48 -19.65 -24.78 -8.42
CA PRO A 48 -19.29 -26.16 -8.76
C PRO A 48 -20.21 -26.80 -9.81
N GLN A 49 -21.45 -26.30 -9.99
CA GLN A 49 -22.39 -26.83 -10.98
C GLN A 49 -22.04 -26.35 -12.40
N GLN A 50 -21.43 -25.18 -12.53
CA GLN A 50 -21.02 -24.62 -13.81
C GLN A 50 -19.62 -25.12 -14.20
N SER A 51 -18.70 -25.20 -13.24
CA SER A 51 -17.34 -25.69 -13.48
C SER A 51 -16.70 -26.22 -12.20
N LEU A 52 -16.18 -27.44 -12.28
CA LEU A 52 -15.41 -28.07 -11.21
C LEU A 52 -13.97 -27.54 -11.09
N LYS A 53 -13.55 -26.63 -11.99
CA LYS A 53 -12.20 -26.08 -11.97
C LYS A 53 -12.00 -25.18 -10.75
N VAL A 54 -11.14 -25.61 -9.83
CA VAL A 54 -10.75 -24.81 -8.67
C VAL A 54 -9.54 -23.95 -9.04
N LEU A 55 -9.70 -22.64 -8.93
CA LEU A 55 -8.61 -21.68 -9.06
C LEU A 55 -8.10 -21.27 -7.68
N ASP A 56 -6.83 -20.86 -7.63
CA ASP A 56 -6.17 -20.36 -6.42
C ASP A 56 -6.97 -19.27 -5.69
N ILE A 57 -7.60 -18.37 -6.44
CA ILE A 57 -8.40 -17.26 -5.89
C ILE A 57 -9.47 -17.74 -4.91
N TYR A 58 -10.04 -18.94 -5.10
CA TYR A 58 -11.10 -19.47 -4.25
C TYR A 58 -10.56 -20.01 -2.93
N VAL A 59 -9.30 -20.42 -2.89
CA VAL A 59 -8.70 -21.20 -1.81
C VAL A 59 -7.71 -20.39 -0.96
N GLN A 60 -7.03 -19.42 -1.58
CA GLN A 60 -6.03 -18.58 -0.94
C GLN A 60 -6.59 -17.88 0.30
N ASP A 61 -5.77 -17.72 1.33
CA ASP A 61 -6.17 -16.94 2.50
C ASP A 61 -6.27 -15.46 2.15
N ALA A 62 -7.29 -14.80 2.68
CA ALA A 62 -7.39 -13.35 2.54
C ALA A 62 -6.19 -12.67 3.25
N PRO A 63 -5.71 -11.53 2.74
CA PRO A 63 -4.71 -10.74 3.44
C PRO A 63 -5.15 -10.51 4.89
N ARG A 64 -4.28 -10.86 5.84
CA ARG A 64 -4.56 -10.62 7.27
C ARG A 64 -4.60 -9.12 7.50
N SER A 65 -5.70 -8.62 8.05
CA SER A 65 -5.89 -7.19 8.36
C SER A 65 -4.83 -6.63 9.31
N GLY A 66 -4.17 -7.50 10.08
CA GLY A 66 -3.10 -7.12 11.00
C GLY A 66 -3.59 -6.18 12.11
N ARG A 67 -2.65 -5.64 12.89
CA ARG A 67 -2.97 -4.60 13.88
C ARG A 67 -3.23 -3.27 13.16
N PRO A 68 -4.32 -2.54 13.47
CA PRO A 68 -4.52 -1.19 12.95
C PRO A 68 -3.30 -0.31 13.17
N THR A 69 -2.85 0.37 12.12
CA THR A 69 -1.62 1.16 12.20
C THR A 69 -1.92 2.57 12.70
N VAL A 70 -0.99 3.13 13.50
CA VAL A 70 -1.04 4.55 13.92
C VAL A 70 -0.79 5.49 12.72
N GLN A 71 -0.25 4.97 11.62
CA GLN A 71 0.10 5.69 10.40
C GLN A 71 -1.14 5.86 9.50
N THR A 72 -2.13 6.59 10.00
CA THR A 72 -3.37 6.82 9.23
C THR A 72 -3.10 7.77 8.04
N PRO A 73 -3.86 7.64 6.93
CA PRO A 73 -3.71 8.54 5.77
C PRO A 73 -3.80 10.02 6.14
N ARG A 74 -4.68 10.36 7.09
CA ARG A 74 -4.83 11.72 7.63
C ARG A 74 -3.54 12.24 8.29
N LYS A 75 -2.86 11.41 9.07
CA LYS A 75 -1.60 11.78 9.74
C LYS A 75 -0.45 11.92 8.75
N ILE A 76 -0.39 11.04 7.75
CA ILE A 76 0.59 11.10 6.66
C ILE A 76 0.43 12.42 5.88
N ALA A 77 -0.80 12.75 5.46
CA ALA A 77 -1.09 13.99 4.74
C ALA A 77 -0.81 15.24 5.59
N LYS A 78 -1.13 15.20 6.89
CA LYS A 78 -0.78 16.31 7.81
C LYS A 78 0.73 16.53 7.86
N MET A 79 1.52 15.46 7.97
CA MET A 79 2.98 15.53 7.99
C MET A 79 3.56 16.07 6.68
N GLU A 80 3.07 15.58 5.54
CA GLU A 80 3.48 16.07 4.22
C GLU A 80 3.22 17.57 4.07
N LYS A 81 2.03 18.03 4.47
CA LYS A 81 1.66 19.45 4.42
C LYS A 81 2.58 20.31 5.27
N LEU A 82 2.96 19.87 6.47
CA LEU A 82 3.88 20.61 7.33
C LEU A 82 5.25 20.81 6.68
N ILE A 83 5.76 19.78 6.00
CA ILE A 83 7.08 19.80 5.36
C ILE A 83 7.05 20.64 4.09
N THR A 84 6.05 20.44 3.23
CA THR A 84 6.01 21.07 1.90
C THR A 84 5.65 22.55 1.95
N LYS A 85 4.90 23.00 2.98
CA LYS A 85 4.37 24.37 3.07
C LYS A 85 5.44 25.46 3.06
N SER A 86 6.59 25.25 3.72
CA SER A 86 7.57 26.31 3.92
C SER A 86 9.01 25.80 3.93
N ARG A 87 9.96 26.73 3.87
CA ARG A 87 11.37 26.42 4.11
C ARG A 87 11.57 25.89 5.54
N ALA A 88 11.01 26.58 6.53
CA ALA A 88 11.11 26.17 7.94
C ALA A 88 10.54 24.75 8.16
N GLY A 89 9.44 24.42 7.48
CA GLY A 89 8.84 23.08 7.51
C GLY A 89 9.79 21.97 7.06
N ARG A 90 10.62 22.22 6.05
CA ARG A 90 11.65 21.28 5.56
C ARG A 90 12.84 21.10 6.50
N GLU A 91 13.04 22.06 7.40
CA GLU A 91 14.12 22.06 8.38
C GLU A 91 13.67 21.49 9.74
N LEU A 92 12.37 21.16 9.90
CA LEU A 92 11.84 20.55 11.11
C LEU A 92 12.47 19.18 11.37
N ASN A 93 12.79 18.93 12.64
CA ASN A 93 13.28 17.63 13.07
C ASN A 93 12.11 16.63 13.26
N THR A 94 12.44 15.35 13.41
CA THR A 94 11.43 14.29 13.57
C THR A 94 10.63 14.39 14.87
N TYR A 95 11.17 15.02 15.91
CA TYR A 95 10.47 15.23 17.18
C TYR A 95 9.40 16.31 17.07
N GLN A 96 9.73 17.44 16.45
CA GLN A 96 8.80 18.54 16.16
C GLN A 96 7.66 18.07 15.26
N LEU A 97 7.97 17.32 14.20
CA LEU A 97 6.96 16.73 13.32
C LEU A 97 6.06 15.72 14.06
N ALA A 98 6.63 14.98 15.00
CA ALA A 98 5.90 13.99 15.78
C ALA A 98 4.95 14.62 16.80
N GLU A 99 5.41 15.67 17.49
CA GLU A 99 4.61 16.48 18.41
C GLU A 99 3.40 17.09 17.69
N GLU A 100 3.64 17.75 16.56
CA GLU A 100 2.59 18.37 15.72
C GLU A 100 1.53 17.36 15.25
N VAL A 101 1.94 16.12 14.94
CA VAL A 101 1.04 15.09 14.41
C VAL A 101 0.44 14.21 15.52
N GLY A 102 0.96 14.27 16.74
CA GLY A 102 0.56 13.42 17.87
C GLY A 102 0.92 11.95 17.63
N ILE A 103 2.18 11.67 17.34
CA ILE A 103 2.74 10.32 17.18
C ILE A 103 4.14 10.23 17.80
N SER A 104 4.73 9.03 17.87
CA SER A 104 6.14 8.91 18.29
C SER A 104 7.09 9.40 17.20
N ALA A 105 8.25 9.94 17.59
CA ALA A 105 9.32 10.37 16.67
C ALA A 105 9.78 9.23 15.72
N THR A 106 9.82 8.00 16.22
CA THR A 106 10.15 6.81 15.41
C THR A 106 9.07 6.51 14.36
N THR A 107 7.80 6.72 14.68
CA THR A 107 6.69 6.58 13.72
C THR A 107 6.73 7.69 12.68
N ALA A 108 7.01 8.92 13.08
CA ALA A 108 7.22 10.04 12.16
C ALA A 108 8.34 9.72 11.17
N TRP A 109 9.49 9.25 11.65
CA TRP A 109 10.60 8.85 10.77
C TRP A 109 10.23 7.73 9.79
N ARG A 110 9.46 6.72 10.24
CA ARG A 110 8.95 5.65 9.36
C ARG A 110 8.03 6.20 8.28
N ILE A 111 7.15 7.14 8.62
CA ILE A 111 6.26 7.82 7.66
C ILE A 111 7.09 8.55 6.61
N LEU A 112 8.07 9.35 7.02
CA LEU A 112 8.95 10.07 6.11
C LEU A 112 9.64 9.14 5.11
N ARG A 113 10.20 8.03 5.60
CA ARG A 113 11.00 7.12 4.76
C ARG A 113 10.17 6.18 3.90
N ARG A 114 9.07 5.63 4.42
CA ARG A 114 8.29 4.58 3.75
C ARG A 114 7.11 5.12 2.94
N HIS A 115 6.43 6.15 3.45
CA HIS A 115 5.22 6.68 2.81
C HIS A 115 5.51 7.90 1.95
N LEU A 116 6.36 8.82 2.43
CA LEU A 116 6.67 10.06 1.71
C LEU A 116 7.96 10.01 0.89
N ASN A 117 8.73 8.91 1.01
CA ASN A 117 10.03 8.71 0.36
C ASN A 117 11.02 9.90 0.54
N MET A 118 10.93 10.59 1.68
CA MET A 118 11.77 11.73 2.00
C MET A 118 13.08 11.29 2.66
N ARG A 119 14.16 12.00 2.33
CA ARG A 119 15.51 11.77 2.88
C ARG A 119 16.03 13.06 3.52
N LYS A 120 16.95 12.89 4.49
CA LYS A 120 17.67 14.01 5.07
C LYS A 120 18.61 14.58 4.00
N THR A 121 18.38 15.84 3.63
CA THR A 121 19.16 16.54 2.60
C THR A 121 19.66 17.86 3.16
N LYS A 122 20.84 18.32 2.69
CA LYS A 122 21.35 19.64 3.05
C LYS A 122 20.41 20.73 2.49
N PRO A 123 20.14 21.81 3.25
CA PRO A 123 19.28 22.88 2.77
C PRO A 123 19.91 23.59 1.56
N THR A 124 19.15 23.75 0.47
CA THR A 124 19.55 24.57 -0.67
C THR A 124 19.26 26.04 -0.39
N ARG A 125 20.28 26.90 -0.38
CA ARG A 125 20.08 28.35 -0.34
C ARG A 125 19.84 28.86 -1.76
N LYS A 126 18.69 29.49 -2.01
CA LYS A 126 18.42 30.25 -3.23
C LYS A 126 18.47 31.74 -2.89
N PRO A 127 19.12 32.58 -3.70
CA PRO A 127 19.09 34.02 -3.52
C PRO A 127 17.63 34.52 -3.52
N GLY A 128 17.32 35.47 -2.64
CA GLY A 128 15.98 36.03 -2.52
C GLY A 128 15.67 36.98 -3.68
N LEU A 129 15.19 36.46 -4.80
CA LEU A 129 14.77 37.31 -5.92
C LEU A 129 13.42 37.97 -5.63
N GLN A 130 13.35 39.28 -5.92
CA GLN A 130 12.09 40.02 -5.94
C GLN A 130 11.22 39.57 -7.12
N LYS A 131 9.92 39.92 -7.09
CA LYS A 131 8.95 39.48 -8.11
C LYS A 131 9.32 39.99 -9.52
N TRP A 132 9.68 41.27 -9.64
CA TRP A 132 10.07 41.86 -10.93
C TRP A 132 11.32 41.19 -11.51
N MET A 133 12.34 40.91 -10.67
CA MET A 133 13.54 40.17 -11.08
C MET A 133 13.21 38.78 -11.64
N LYS A 134 12.19 38.10 -11.09
CA LYS A 134 11.75 36.80 -11.60
C LYS A 134 11.06 36.93 -12.95
N GLN A 135 10.26 37.99 -13.13
CA GLN A 135 9.53 38.24 -14.37
C GLN A 135 10.49 38.61 -15.50
N GLU A 136 11.45 39.50 -15.23
CA GLU A 136 12.50 39.89 -16.19
C GLU A 136 13.34 38.67 -16.62
N ARG A 137 13.81 37.87 -15.65
CA ARG A 137 14.55 36.63 -15.95
C ARG A 137 13.72 35.61 -16.73
N LEU A 138 12.42 35.49 -16.42
CA LEU A 138 11.53 34.59 -17.15
C LEU A 138 11.33 35.07 -18.59
N GLN A 139 11.10 36.37 -18.78
CA GLN A 139 10.93 36.97 -20.10
C GLN A 139 12.18 36.75 -20.95
N TRP A 140 13.36 37.00 -20.39
CA TRP A 140 14.62 36.71 -21.07
C TRP A 140 14.74 35.24 -21.48
N CYS A 141 14.40 34.29 -20.59
CA CYS A 141 14.43 32.88 -20.97
C CYS A 141 13.44 32.51 -22.09
N LEU A 142 12.30 33.20 -22.19
CA LEU A 142 11.32 32.99 -23.26
C LEU A 142 11.79 33.61 -24.58
N ASP A 143 12.29 34.85 -24.54
CA ASP A 143 12.77 35.57 -25.73
C ASP A 143 13.94 34.81 -26.41
N TYR A 144 14.81 34.19 -25.61
CA TYR A 144 15.97 33.43 -26.08
C TYR A 144 15.78 31.91 -26.00
N GLN A 145 14.54 31.43 -25.91
CA GLN A 145 14.25 29.99 -25.78
C GLN A 145 14.77 29.16 -26.98
N HIS A 146 14.79 29.78 -28.17
CA HIS A 146 15.21 29.15 -29.42
C HIS A 146 16.55 29.68 -29.94
N TRP A 147 17.35 30.34 -29.09
CA TRP A 147 18.63 30.91 -29.50
C TRP A 147 19.56 29.84 -30.08
N THR A 148 20.10 30.11 -31.27
CA THR A 148 21.11 29.25 -31.90
C THR A 148 22.40 30.03 -32.14
N LEU A 149 23.54 29.33 -32.17
CA LEU A 149 24.88 29.90 -32.38
C LEU A 149 25.11 30.56 -33.76
N LYS A 150 24.06 30.65 -34.61
CA LYS A 150 24.13 31.20 -35.97
C LYS A 150 23.45 32.56 -36.12
N ASP A 151 22.83 33.08 -35.06
CA ASP A 151 22.31 34.45 -34.94
C ASP A 151 23.34 35.34 -34.22
#